data_AF-A0A498QJJ8-F1
#
_entry.id   AF-A0A498QJJ8-F1
#
_cell.length_a   1.000
_cell.length_b   1.000
_cell.length_c   1.000
_cell.angle_alpha   90.00
_cell.angle_beta   90.00
_cell.angle_gamma   90.00
#
_symmetry.space_group_name_H-M   'P 1'
#
loop_
_entity.id
_entity.type
_entity.pdbx_description
1 polymer ?
#
loop_
_entity_poly.entity_id
_entity_poly.type
_entity_poly.pdbx_seq_one_letter_code
_entity_poly.pdbx_strand_id
1 'polypeptide(L)'
;MYVLRTGCAWRQLPHDFTVGWSAAHKHFMRWCHSGLWNRILTAIRGEARTRAGRKRRPTAAVVDSSSVKASPVAGPRGFDAAKKVDGVKRHILVDSGGILVATVVTPAKI
;
A
#
# COMPACT_ATOMS: atom_id res chain seq x y z
N MET A 1 -4.72 -21.63 -1.97
CA MET A 1 -4.60 -20.37 -1.21
C MET A 1 -3.25 -19.71 -1.56
N TYR A 2 -3.22 -18.80 -2.54
CA TYR A 2 -1.97 -18.16 -3.02
C TYR A 2 -1.45 -17.12 -2.03
N VAL A 3 -2.25 -16.08 -1.73
CA VAL A 3 -1.89 -14.94 -0.86
C VAL A 3 -1.35 -15.37 0.50
N LEU A 4 -2.10 -16.22 1.22
CA LEU A 4 -1.76 -16.59 2.60
C LEU A 4 -0.59 -17.58 2.68
N ARG A 5 -0.26 -18.28 1.59
CA ARG A 5 0.88 -19.21 1.55
C ARG A 5 2.15 -18.51 1.08
N THR A 6 2.06 -17.57 0.16
CA THR A 6 3.21 -17.02 -0.57
C THR A 6 3.47 -15.54 -0.29
N GLY A 7 2.53 -14.84 0.35
CA GLY A 7 2.57 -13.38 0.43
C GLY A 7 2.44 -12.68 -0.92
N CYS A 8 1.85 -13.34 -1.93
CA CYS A 8 1.73 -12.87 -3.31
C CYS A 8 3.06 -12.80 -4.09
N ALA A 9 3.99 -13.73 -3.85
CA ALA A 9 5.21 -13.82 -4.65
C ALA A 9 4.91 -14.05 -6.14
N TRP A 10 5.38 -13.13 -7.02
CA TRP A 10 5.10 -13.16 -8.46
C TRP A 10 5.39 -14.51 -9.13
N ARG A 11 6.52 -15.14 -8.79
CA ARG A 11 6.92 -16.45 -9.37
C ARG A 11 6.00 -17.60 -8.98
N GLN A 12 5.11 -17.40 -8.02
CA GLN A 12 4.12 -18.37 -7.56
C GLN A 12 2.70 -17.99 -7.97
N LEU A 13 2.55 -17.07 -8.94
CA LEU A 13 1.24 -16.72 -9.50
C LEU A 13 0.51 -17.99 -9.99
N PRO A 14 -0.72 -18.26 -9.54
CA PRO A 14 -1.46 -19.46 -9.95
C PRO A 14 -1.70 -19.52 -11.45
N HIS A 15 -1.73 -20.74 -11.98
CA HIS A 15 -1.94 -20.98 -13.42
C HIS A 15 -3.35 -20.55 -13.90
N ASP A 16 -4.34 -20.53 -13.00
CA ASP A 16 -5.73 -20.14 -13.28
C ASP A 16 -5.88 -18.68 -13.75
N PHE A 17 -4.86 -17.83 -13.54
CA PHE A 17 -4.86 -16.44 -14.01
C PHE A 17 -4.63 -16.30 -15.52
N THR A 18 -4.32 -17.40 -16.22
CA THR A 18 -4.07 -17.48 -17.68
C THR A 18 -3.00 -16.52 -18.23
N VAL A 19 -2.33 -15.75 -17.37
CA VAL A 19 -1.24 -14.82 -17.69
C VAL A 19 0.02 -15.27 -16.98
N GLY A 20 1.16 -15.20 -17.67
CA GLY A 20 2.46 -15.47 -17.05
C GLY A 20 2.83 -14.41 -16.03
N TRP A 21 3.58 -14.80 -14.99
CA TRP A 21 3.99 -13.89 -13.90
C TRP A 21 4.71 -12.63 -14.40
N SER A 22 5.54 -12.76 -15.44
CA SER A 22 6.30 -11.63 -16.02
C SER A 22 5.37 -10.60 -16.65
N ALA A 23 4.35 -11.07 -17.38
CA ALA A 23 3.33 -10.22 -17.97
C ALA A 23 2.48 -9.54 -16.87
N ALA A 24 2.07 -10.28 -15.85
CA ALA A 24 1.32 -9.73 -14.72
C ALA A 24 2.12 -8.64 -14.00
N HIS A 25 3.40 -8.90 -13.67
CA HIS A 25 4.29 -7.93 -13.04
C HIS A 25 4.50 -6.68 -13.90
N LYS A 26 4.71 -6.84 -15.22
CA LYS A 26 4.87 -5.71 -16.15
C LYS A 26 3.64 -4.80 -16.17
N HIS A 27 2.44 -5.37 -16.23
CA HIS A 27 1.19 -4.60 -16.19
C HIS A 27 0.99 -3.92 -14.83
N PHE A 28 1.24 -4.65 -13.74
CA PHE A 28 1.17 -4.11 -12.39
C PHE A 28 2.06 -2.87 -12.24
N MET A 29 3.33 -2.97 -12.64
CA MET A 29 4.24 -1.83 -12.60
C MET A 29 3.76 -0.67 -13.47
N ARG A 30 3.26 -0.94 -14.69
CA ARG A 30 2.68 0.11 -15.55
C ARG A 30 1.53 0.85 -14.85
N TRP A 31 0.66 0.13 -14.13
CA TRP A 31 -0.44 0.73 -13.38
C TRP A 31 0.01 1.53 -12.16
N CYS A 32 1.08 1.10 -11.49
CA CYS A 32 1.71 1.88 -10.42
C CYS A 32 2.20 3.23 -10.94
N HIS A 33 2.90 3.25 -12.08
CA HIS A 33 3.43 4.50 -12.65
C HIS A 33 2.34 5.41 -13.23
N SER A 34 1.23 4.86 -13.72
CA SER A 34 0.14 5.65 -14.32
C SER A 34 -0.85 6.26 -13.32
N GLY A 35 -0.65 6.00 -12.02
CA GLY A 35 -1.55 6.42 -10.94
C GLY A 35 -2.91 5.71 -10.96
N LEU A 36 -3.04 4.62 -11.72
CA LEU A 36 -4.32 3.90 -11.86
C LEU A 36 -4.83 3.38 -10.52
N TRP A 37 -3.93 2.85 -9.68
CA TRP A 37 -4.29 2.37 -8.34
C TRP A 37 -4.92 3.45 -7.48
N ASN A 38 -4.42 4.69 -7.54
CA ASN A 38 -4.99 5.79 -6.77
C ASN A 38 -6.42 6.13 -7.22
N ARG A 39 -6.69 6.06 -8.55
CA ARG A 39 -8.03 6.26 -9.11
C ARG A 39 -8.99 5.15 -8.67
N ILE A 40 -8.57 3.89 -8.80
CA ILE A 40 -9.36 2.72 -8.40
C ILE A 40 -9.69 2.78 -6.89
N LEU A 41 -8.69 2.96 -6.04
CA LEU A 41 -8.87 3.03 -4.59
C LEU A 41 -9.77 4.21 -4.19
N THR A 42 -9.65 5.36 -4.86
CA THR A 42 -10.53 6.51 -4.61
C THR A 42 -11.99 6.21 -4.97
N ALA A 43 -12.25 5.50 -6.07
CA ALA A 43 -13.59 5.10 -6.47
C ALA A 43 -14.18 4.09 -5.47
N ILE A 44 -13.45 3.01 -5.19
CA ILE A 44 -13.88 1.94 -4.27
C ILE A 44 -14.11 2.48 -2.87
N ARG A 45 -13.21 3.34 -2.34
CA ARG A 45 -13.40 4.02 -1.06
C ARG A 45 -14.68 4.84 -1.06
N GLY A 46 -14.92 5.61 -2.13
CA GLY A 46 -16.13 6.41 -2.27
C GLY A 46 -17.40 5.58 -2.16
N GLU A 47 -17.44 4.44 -2.85
CA GLU A 47 -18.59 3.51 -2.80
C GLU A 47 -18.74 2.81 -1.45
N ALA A 48 -17.64 2.35 -0.86
CA ALA A 48 -17.66 1.74 0.47
C ALA A 48 -18.21 2.70 1.52
N ARG A 49 -17.85 4.00 1.42
CA ARG A 49 -18.37 5.04 2.31
C ARG A 49 -19.86 5.30 2.10
N THR A 50 -20.33 5.41 0.85
CA THR A 50 -21.76 5.63 0.60
C THR A 50 -22.61 4.46 1.05
N ARG A 51 -22.13 3.22 0.86
CA ARG A 51 -22.78 2.00 1.39
C ARG A 51 -22.85 1.99 2.91
N ALA A 52 -21.88 2.59 3.59
CA ALA A 52 -21.88 2.77 5.04
C ALA A 52 -22.69 4.00 5.52
N GLY A 53 -23.50 4.62 4.65
CA GLY A 53 -24.31 5.81 4.99
C GLY A 53 -23.50 7.09 5.20
N ARG A 54 -22.24 7.14 4.73
CA ARG A 54 -21.34 8.28 4.89
C ARG A 54 -21.19 9.07 3.58
N LYS A 55 -20.77 10.34 3.70
CA LYS A 55 -20.40 11.16 2.54
C LYS A 55 -19.29 10.48 1.73
N ARG A 56 -19.42 10.48 0.40
CA ARG A 56 -18.47 9.86 -0.55
C ARG A 56 -17.03 10.33 -0.35
N ARG A 57 -16.84 11.64 -0.13
CA ARG A 57 -15.55 12.21 0.25
C ARG A 57 -15.46 12.28 1.78
N PRO A 58 -14.36 11.80 2.41
CA PRO A 58 -14.17 11.96 3.84
C PRO A 58 -13.97 13.44 4.19
N THR A 59 -14.50 13.85 5.34
CA THR A 59 -14.31 15.21 5.89
C THR A 59 -13.22 15.26 6.96
N ALA A 60 -12.83 14.12 7.50
CA ALA A 60 -11.77 13.97 8.49
C ALA A 60 -10.99 12.67 8.23
N ALA A 61 -9.72 12.67 8.61
CA ALA A 61 -8.81 11.54 8.49
C ALA A 61 -7.78 11.56 9.64
N VAL A 62 -7.30 10.38 10.02
CA VAL A 62 -6.27 10.18 11.04
C VAL A 62 -5.00 9.73 10.35
N VAL A 63 -3.88 10.36 10.70
CA VAL A 63 -2.54 9.98 10.23
C VAL A 63 -1.76 9.38 11.39
N ASP A 64 -1.09 8.26 11.11
CA ASP A 64 -0.10 7.69 12.01
C ASP A 64 1.15 7.27 11.21
N SER A 65 2.28 7.18 11.90
CA SER A 65 3.53 6.72 11.29
C SER A 65 4.24 5.68 12.14
N SER A 66 4.79 4.66 11.47
CA SER A 66 5.59 3.63 12.12
C SER A 66 6.92 3.41 11.42
N SER A 67 7.98 3.31 12.21
CA SER A 67 9.32 2.97 11.74
C SER A 67 9.44 1.45 11.69
N VAL A 68 9.81 0.91 10.54
CA VAL A 68 9.95 -0.53 10.30
C VAL A 68 11.27 -0.81 9.61
N LYS A 69 11.83 -2.01 9.81
CA LYS A 69 13.07 -2.41 9.12
C LYS A 69 12.88 -2.30 7.61
N ALA A 70 13.88 -1.76 6.91
CA ALA A 70 13.84 -1.67 5.46
C ALA A 70 13.94 -3.06 4.81
N SER A 71 13.37 -3.17 3.62
CA SER A 71 13.63 -4.30 2.73
C SER A 71 15.11 -4.30 2.30
N PRO A 72 15.70 -5.47 1.97
CA PRO A 72 17.02 -5.55 1.32
C PRO A 72 17.06 -4.84 -0.04
N VAL A 73 15.91 -4.55 -0.65
CA VAL A 73 15.80 -3.85 -1.93
C VAL A 73 16.18 -2.37 -1.74
N ALA A 74 16.95 -1.82 -2.68
CA ALA A 74 17.35 -0.42 -2.69
C ALA A 74 16.13 0.53 -2.65
N GLY A 75 16.25 1.60 -1.87
CA GLY A 75 15.18 2.58 -1.68
C GLY A 75 15.47 3.53 -0.52
N PRO A 76 14.47 4.34 -0.12
CA PRO A 76 14.58 5.20 1.05
C PRO A 76 15.00 4.38 2.28
N ARG A 77 16.02 4.83 3.01
CA ARG A 77 16.53 4.14 4.20
C ARG A 77 17.20 5.13 5.14
N GLY A 78 17.00 4.96 6.43
CA GLY A 78 17.66 5.72 7.48
C GLY A 78 17.49 5.06 8.84
N PHE A 79 18.10 5.63 9.87
CA PHE A 79 18.08 5.06 11.22
C PHE A 79 17.19 5.88 12.17
N ASP A 80 16.27 5.20 12.84
CA ASP A 80 15.46 5.74 13.92
C ASP A 80 16.09 5.35 15.26
N ALA A 81 16.76 6.30 15.94
CA ALA A 81 17.59 6.01 17.11
C ALA A 81 16.80 5.58 18.37
N ALA A 82 15.64 6.17 18.61
CA ALA A 82 14.72 5.86 19.71
C ALA A 82 14.13 4.46 19.57
N LYS A 83 13.77 4.05 18.34
CA LYS A 83 13.28 2.69 18.08
C LYS A 83 14.40 1.70 17.76
N LYS A 84 15.63 2.20 17.56
CA LYS A 84 16.81 1.45 17.10
C LYS A 84 16.51 0.66 15.82
N VAL A 85 15.82 1.30 14.87
CA VAL A 85 15.40 0.68 13.61
C VAL A 85 16.18 1.29 12.45
N ASP A 86 16.94 0.46 11.75
CA ASP A 86 17.44 0.78 10.41
C ASP A 86 16.36 0.45 9.39
N GLY A 87 15.69 1.48 8.87
CA GLY A 87 14.71 1.29 7.83
C GLY A 87 13.94 2.50 7.37
N VAL A 88 12.63 2.35 7.29
CA VAL A 88 11.70 3.34 6.72
C VAL A 88 10.62 3.72 7.70
N LYS A 89 10.12 4.95 7.60
CA LYS A 89 8.87 5.37 8.23
C LYS A 89 7.74 5.26 7.21
N ARG A 90 6.75 4.41 7.51
CA ARG A 90 5.50 4.35 6.75
C ARG A 90 4.48 5.28 7.42
N HIS A 91 3.96 6.22 6.66
CA HIS A 91 2.90 7.15 7.06
C HIS A 91 1.61 6.65 6.44
N ILE A 92 0.59 6.43 7.26
CA ILE A 92 -0.69 5.87 6.84
C ILE A 92 -1.78 6.88 7.21
N LEU A 93 -2.54 7.31 6.21
CA LEU A 93 -3.72 8.14 6.38
C LEU A 93 -4.97 7.29 6.17
N VAL A 94 -5.84 7.23 7.18
CA VAL A 94 -7.13 6.55 7.13
C VAL A 94 -8.26 7.53 7.37
N ASP A 95 -9.43 7.30 6.77
CA ASP A 95 -10.61 8.09 7.09
C ASP A 95 -11.26 7.64 8.41
N SER A 96 -12.33 8.34 8.82
CA SER A 96 -13.10 8.00 10.03
C SER A 96 -13.80 6.64 10.01
N GLY A 97 -13.83 5.95 8.87
CA GLY A 97 -14.30 4.57 8.74
C GLY A 97 -13.16 3.54 8.75
N GLY A 98 -11.92 3.96 8.97
CA GLY A 98 -10.73 3.11 8.90
C GLY A 98 -10.29 2.76 7.48
N ILE A 99 -10.86 3.39 6.45
CA ILE A 99 -10.53 3.08 5.05
C ILE A 99 -9.28 3.85 4.65
N LEU A 100 -8.32 3.16 4.02
CA LEU A 100 -7.07 3.73 3.56
C LEU A 100 -7.30 4.89 2.56
N VAL A 101 -6.69 6.04 2.86
CA VAL A 101 -6.74 7.23 2.01
C VAL A 101 -5.45 7.40 1.23
N ALA A 102 -4.31 7.35 1.93
CA ALA A 102 -2.99 7.51 1.35
C ALA A 102 -1.93 6.82 2.20
N THR A 103 -0.82 6.46 1.55
CA THR A 103 0.39 5.94 2.21
C THR A 103 1.61 6.62 1.63
N VAL A 104 2.54 7.03 2.49
CA VAL A 104 3.83 7.59 2.09
C VAL A 104 4.94 6.86 2.84
N VAL A 105 6.05 6.58 2.16
CA VAL A 105 7.22 5.96 2.77
C VAL A 105 8.38 6.95 2.68
N THR A 106 8.98 7.24 3.83
CA THR A 106 10.18 8.09 3.93
C THR A 106 11.30 7.29 4.58
N PRO A 107 12.58 7.71 4.43
CA PRO A 107 13.64 7.20 5.29
C PRO A 107 13.25 7.32 6.76
N ALA A 108 13.60 6.31 7.58
CA ALA A 108 13.43 6.46 9.01
C ALA A 108 14.47 7.49 9.51
N LYS A 109 14.00 8.52 10.21
CA LYS A 109 14.82 9.55 10.84
C LYS A 109 14.16 9.93 12.15
N ILE A 110 14.95 10.20 13.19
CA ILE A 110 14.50 10.93 14.37
C ILE A 110 14.94 12.36 14.22
#